data_AF-A0A6L3F186-F1
#
_entry.id   AF-A0A6L3F186-F1
#
_cell.length_a   1.000
_cell.length_b   1.000
_cell.length_c   1.000
_cell.angle_alpha   90.00
_cell.angle_beta   90.00
_cell.angle_gamma   90.00
#
_symmetry.space_group_name_H-M   'P 1'
#
loop_
_entity.id
_entity.type
_entity.pdbx_description
1 polymer ?
#
loop_
_entity_poly.entity_id
_entity_poly.type
_entity_poly.pdbx_seq_one_letter_code
_entity_poly.pdbx_strand_id
1 'polypeptide(L)'
;MNRKQFLLIADDYEAVEAGQALFQTNCVACHGETGMGGGPAAETLEPKPASLADGEMMSTVSDADDKHIEDEHTDEHAEEEHEDDHSD
;
A
#
# COMPACT_ATOMS: atom_id res chain seq x y z
N MET A 1 -27.14 -13.77 -28.53
CA MET A 1 -25.99 -13.35 -27.71
C MET A 1 -24.93 -12.72 -28.61
N ASN A 2 -24.57 -11.46 -28.35
CA ASN A 2 -23.66 -10.69 -29.20
C ASN A 2 -22.20 -10.93 -28.82
N ARG A 3 -21.39 -11.38 -29.79
CA ARG A 3 -19.93 -11.62 -29.65
C ARG A 3 -19.14 -10.45 -29.05
N LYS A 4 -19.63 -9.21 -29.18
CA LYS A 4 -18.99 -8.02 -28.60
C LYS A 4 -19.00 -8.02 -27.06
N GLN A 5 -19.98 -8.66 -26.42
CA GLN A 5 -20.05 -8.72 -24.95
C GLN A 5 -19.14 -9.78 -24.35
N PHE A 6 -18.64 -10.72 -25.17
CA PHE A 6 -17.69 -11.75 -24.74
C PHE A 6 -16.23 -11.23 -24.76
N LEU A 7 -15.95 -10.21 -25.59
CA LEU A 7 -14.59 -9.66 -25.73
C LEU A 7 -14.23 -8.71 -24.58
N LEU A 8 -15.19 -7.90 -24.09
CA LEU A 8 -14.96 -6.96 -22.99
C LEU A 8 -14.64 -7.64 -21.65
N ILE A 9 -15.14 -8.86 -21.40
CA ILE A 9 -14.88 -9.60 -20.15
C ILE A 9 -13.53 -10.33 -20.21
N ALA A 10 -13.01 -10.61 -21.41
CA ALA A 10 -11.77 -11.36 -21.59
C ALA A 10 -10.52 -10.51 -21.27
N ASP A 11 -10.54 -9.23 -21.65
CA ASP A 11 -9.46 -8.28 -21.33
C ASP A 11 -9.33 -8.07 -19.81
N ASP A 12 -10.46 -8.09 -19.10
CA ASP A 12 -10.50 -7.97 -17.64
C ASP A 12 -9.96 -9.22 -16.94
N TYR A 13 -10.12 -10.41 -17.54
CA TYR A 13 -9.69 -11.66 -16.91
C TYR A 13 -8.17 -11.83 -16.88
N GLU A 14 -7.47 -11.52 -17.98
CA GLU A 14 -6.01 -11.52 -17.99
C GLU A 14 -5.44 -10.48 -17.02
N ALA A 15 -6.07 -9.30 -16.93
CA ALA A 15 -5.70 -8.26 -15.97
C ALA A 15 -5.92 -8.72 -14.51
N VAL A 16 -7.01 -9.44 -14.23
CA VAL A 16 -7.28 -10.01 -12.90
C VAL A 16 -6.26 -11.07 -12.53
N GLU A 17 -5.90 -11.99 -13.43
CA GLU A 17 -4.88 -13.01 -13.15
C GLU A 17 -3.50 -12.39 -12.92
N ALA A 18 -3.12 -11.41 -13.75
CA ALA A 18 -1.89 -10.66 -13.57
C ALA A 18 -1.88 -9.89 -12.24
N GLY A 19 -2.98 -9.22 -11.90
CA GLY A 19 -3.15 -8.51 -10.64
C GLY A 19 -3.05 -9.44 -9.43
N GLN A 20 -3.64 -10.64 -9.51
CA GLN A 20 -3.57 -11.64 -8.45
C GLN A 20 -2.13 -12.13 -8.21
N ALA A 21 -1.34 -12.33 -9.26
CA ALA A 21 0.06 -12.73 -9.13
C ALA A 21 0.90 -11.63 -8.47
N LEU A 22 0.69 -10.37 -8.87
CA LEU A 22 1.36 -9.22 -8.27
C LEU A 22 0.96 -9.04 -6.81
N PHE A 23 -0.32 -9.19 -6.48
CA PHE A 23 -0.82 -9.07 -5.12
C PHE A 23 -0.20 -10.09 -4.17
N GLN A 24 -0.15 -11.35 -4.60
CA GLN A 24 0.49 -12.44 -3.84
C GLN A 24 1.97 -12.18 -3.58
N THR A 25 2.67 -11.63 -4.58
CA THR A 25 4.12 -11.42 -4.51
C THR A 25 4.47 -10.21 -3.63
N ASN A 26 3.69 -9.13 -3.71
CA ASN A 26 4.10 -7.83 -3.17
C ASN A 26 3.25 -7.32 -2.02
N CYS A 27 1.99 -7.75 -1.91
CA CYS A 27 1.00 -7.09 -1.04
C CYS A 27 0.63 -7.93 0.18
N VAL A 28 0.60 -9.26 0.05
CA VAL A 28 0.13 -10.18 1.10
C VAL A 28 0.93 -10.08 2.41
N ALA A 29 2.24 -9.80 2.33
CA ALA A 29 3.08 -9.70 3.51
C ALA A 29 2.59 -8.64 4.52
N CYS A 30 2.02 -7.53 4.02
CA CYS A 30 1.52 -6.44 4.85
C CYS A 30 -0.02 -6.43 4.93
N HIS A 31 -0.71 -6.64 3.81
CA HIS A 31 -2.17 -6.51 3.75
C HIS A 31 -2.92 -7.83 3.99
N GLY A 32 -2.21 -8.96 4.05
CA GLY A 32 -2.80 -10.29 4.22
C GLY A 32 -3.45 -10.83 2.93
N GLU A 33 -3.80 -12.12 2.94
CA GLU A 33 -4.36 -12.81 1.76
C GLU A 33 -5.68 -12.19 1.27
N THR A 34 -6.44 -11.58 2.17
CA THR A 34 -7.72 -10.93 1.86
C THR A 34 -7.59 -9.43 1.57
N GLY A 35 -6.40 -8.85 1.69
CA GLY A 35 -6.17 -7.41 1.52
C GLY A 35 -6.74 -6.52 2.63
N MET A 36 -7.11 -7.08 3.78
CA MET A 36 -7.75 -6.36 4.88
C MET A 36 -6.76 -5.70 5.87
N GLY A 37 -5.46 -5.66 5.55
CA GLY A 37 -4.45 -5.05 6.43
C GLY A 37 -3.89 -5.98 7.52
N GLY A 38 -4.14 -7.29 7.40
CA GLY A 38 -3.81 -8.30 8.42
C GLY A 38 -2.62 -9.20 8.08
N GLY A 39 -1.66 -8.72 7.31
CA GLY A 39 -0.48 -9.51 6.95
C GLY A 39 0.47 -9.72 8.13
N PRO A 40 1.39 -10.70 8.06
CA PRO A 40 2.34 -10.97 9.15
C PRO A 40 3.20 -9.77 9.51
N ALA A 41 3.51 -8.88 8.55
CA ALA A 41 4.26 -7.66 8.82
C ALA A 41 3.42 -6.57 9.51
N ALA A 42 2.10 -6.63 9.45
CA ALA A 42 1.22 -5.59 10.02
C ALA A 42 1.27 -5.51 11.55
N GLU A 43 1.75 -6.56 12.23
CA GLU A 43 1.84 -6.59 13.69
C GLU A 43 2.80 -5.54 14.26
N THR A 44 3.83 -5.17 13.50
CA THR A 44 4.92 -4.29 13.94
C THR A 44 4.98 -2.98 13.16
N LEU A 45 4.02 -2.70 12.29
CA LEU A 45 3.98 -1.48 11.48
C LEU A 45 3.03 -0.45 12.12
N GLU A 46 3.54 0.77 12.27
CA GLU A 46 2.80 1.94 12.71
C GLU A 46 3.00 3.08 11.69
N PRO A 47 1.93 3.56 11.03
CA PRO A 47 0.54 3.12 11.14
C PRO A 47 0.30 1.72 10.55
N LYS A 48 -0.76 1.03 11.03
CA LYS A 48 -1.14 -0.27 10.48
C LYS A 48 -1.52 -0.13 9.00
N PRO A 49 -1.18 -1.11 8.14
CA PRO A 49 -1.58 -1.11 6.74
C PRO A 49 -3.11 -1.01 6.58
N ALA A 50 -3.57 -0.13 5.69
CA ALA A 50 -4.99 0.06 5.40
C ALA A 50 -5.61 -1.17 4.71
N SER A 51 -6.94 -1.28 4.77
CA SER A 51 -7.69 -2.28 4.02
C SER A 51 -7.82 -1.86 2.55
N LEU A 52 -7.23 -2.64 1.64
CA LEU A 52 -7.35 -2.45 0.19
C LEU A 52 -8.72 -2.89 -0.35
N ALA A 53 -9.47 -3.65 0.43
CA ALA A 53 -10.84 -4.03 0.11
C ALA A 53 -11.85 -2.89 0.33
N ASP A 54 -11.44 -1.78 0.95
CA ASP A 54 -12.26 -0.59 1.09
C ASP A 54 -12.20 0.24 -0.20
N GLY A 55 -13.13 -0.03 -1.10
CA GLY A 55 -13.20 0.63 -2.41
C GLY A 55 -13.48 2.13 -2.33
N GLU A 56 -14.13 2.62 -1.27
CA GLU A 56 -14.38 4.06 -1.10
C GLU A 56 -13.06 4.76 -0.83
N MET A 57 -12.26 4.26 0.11
CA MET A 57 -10.92 4.77 0.39
C MET A 57 -9.99 4.67 -0.82
N MET A 58 -9.93 3.49 -1.46
CA MET A 58 -9.06 3.28 -2.63
C MET A 58 -9.45 4.13 -3.83
N SER A 59 -10.71 4.57 -3.93
CA SER A 59 -11.14 5.49 -4.98
C SER A 59 -10.72 6.94 -4.75
N THR A 60 -10.37 7.30 -3.50
CA THR A 60 -9.94 8.66 -3.13
C THR A 60 -8.43 8.86 -3.25
N VAL A 61 -7.66 7.78 -3.32
CA VAL A 61 -6.23 7.79 -3.62
C VAL A 61 -6.07 7.43 -5.10
N SER A 62 -5.98 8.44 -5.95
CA SER A 62 -5.73 8.24 -7.38
C SER A 62 -4.23 8.29 -7.66
N ASP A 63 -3.77 7.60 -8.72
CA ASP A 63 -2.40 7.70 -9.22
C ASP A 63 -1.99 9.15 -9.57
N ALA A 64 -2.99 10.03 -9.76
CA ALA A 64 -2.79 11.45 -10.06
C ALA A 64 -2.67 12.33 -8.80
N ASP A 65 -2.98 11.80 -7.61
CA ASP A 65 -2.94 12.52 -6.33
C ASP A 65 -1.65 12.25 -5.55
N ASP A 66 -0.50 12.33 -6.24
CA ASP A 66 0.83 12.36 -5.62
C ASP A 66 1.14 13.76 -5.06
N LYS A 67 0.37 14.21 -4.05
CA LYS A 67 0.52 15.54 -3.43
C LYS A 67 0.66 15.52 -1.91
N HIS A 68 0.98 14.38 -1.32
CA HIS A 68 1.07 14.21 0.15
C HIS A 68 2.42 13.70 0.66
N ILE A 69 3.51 13.74 -0.13
CA ILE A 69 4.82 13.29 0.36
C ILE A 69 5.62 14.37 1.11
N GLU A 70 5.26 15.67 1.05
CA GLU A 70 6.11 16.71 1.67
C GLU A 70 5.76 17.15 3.10
N ASP A 71 4.60 16.80 3.70
CA ASP A 71 4.12 17.62 4.83
C ASP A 71 3.82 16.97 6.21
N GLU A 72 4.00 15.67 6.49
CA GLU A 72 3.54 15.18 7.84
C GLU A 72 4.17 13.97 8.53
N HIS A 73 5.39 13.52 8.19
CA HIS A 73 6.10 12.48 8.99
C HIS A 73 7.49 12.88 9.52
N THR A 74 7.74 14.17 9.74
CA THR A 74 8.80 14.59 10.68
C THR A 74 8.19 14.98 12.01
N ASP A 75 8.90 14.65 13.09
CA ASP A 75 8.59 14.83 14.52
C ASP A 75 7.87 13.59 15.09
N GLU A 76 8.44 12.73 15.94
CA GLU A 76 9.30 13.02 17.08
C GLU A 76 9.84 11.71 17.71
N HIS A 77 11.08 11.29 17.42
CA HIS A 77 11.79 10.34 18.30
C HIS A 77 13.30 10.61 18.32
N ALA A 78 13.69 11.40 19.33
CA ALA A 78 14.88 11.26 20.17
C ALA A 78 16.25 11.01 19.49
N GLU A 79 17.03 12.08 19.35
CA GLU A 79 18.49 12.03 19.46
C GLU A 79 18.85 12.89 20.68
N GLU A 80 19.03 12.22 21.81
CA GLU A 80 19.55 12.80 23.05
C GLU A 80 21.04 13.11 22.84
N GLU A 81 21.39 14.37 23.08
CA GLU A 81 22.72 14.98 23.25
C GLU A 81 23.92 14.01 23.27
N HIS A 82 24.76 14.03 22.23
CA HIS A 82 26.14 13.56 22.39
C HIS A 82 27.11 14.29 21.47
N GLU A 83 27.62 15.42 21.93
CA GLU A 83 28.92 15.94 21.50
C GLU A 83 29.74 16.24 22.76
N ASP A 84 30.49 15.20 23.15
CA ASP A 84 31.56 15.27 24.11
C ASP A 84 32.68 16.20 23.61
N ASP A 85 33.18 16.98 24.56
CA ASP A 85 34.48 17.65 24.63
C ASP A 85 35.56 17.06 23.72
N HIS A 86 36.00 17.83 22.72
CA HIS A 86 37.41 17.83 22.32
C HIS A 86 37.93 19.25 22.13
N SER A 87 38.57 19.69 23.21
CA SER A 87 39.56 20.74 23.33
C SER A 87 40.83 20.46 22.52
N ASP A 88 41.30 21.47 21.75
CA ASP A 88 42.72 21.92 21.62
C ASP A 88 42.83 23.17 20.72
#